data_AF-A0A8J4JL65-F1
#
_entry.id   AF-A0A8J4JL65-F1
#
_cell.length_a   1.000
_cell.length_b   1.000
_cell.length_c   1.000
_cell.angle_alpha   90.00
_cell.angle_beta   90.00
_cell.angle_gamma   90.00
#
_symmetry.space_group_name_H-M   'P 1'
#
loop_
_entity.id
_entity.type
_entity.pdbx_description
1 polymer ?
#
loop_
_entity_poly.entity_id
_entity_poly.type
_entity_poly.pdbx_seq_one_letter_code
_entity_poly.pdbx_strand_id
1 'polypeptide(L)'
;ASAMIKRYIGLGNALNVTALNAIGMKYVCLLNANELNVIDSNSLKLASLNLSACSQLAKDILYAKAKRAFSDQPYLPAYYGLIEPYLGGAPGADLRGLSKGNVNMKVSTLAKLRTDSLMSLTPSEVQGLLGMNLGDLEKWQNKSPIREWVQRQKQSELDKLHVGLTGGTQEGYMNIVIPKFQPPSSAPLGTVAMTLHLLPALLISFLMMSVLS
;
A
#
# COMPACT_ATOMS: atom_id res chain seq x y z
N ALA A 1 -9.68 -31.60 14.30
CA ALA A 1 -8.35 -31.40 13.69
C ALA A 1 -7.42 -30.53 14.56
N SER A 2 -7.69 -29.24 14.78
CA SER A 2 -6.79 -28.37 15.59
C SER A 2 -6.48 -28.94 17.00
N ALA A 3 -7.49 -29.39 17.76
CA ALA A 3 -7.28 -30.00 19.07
C ALA A 3 -6.41 -31.28 19.05
N MET A 4 -6.50 -32.08 17.98
CA MET A 4 -5.66 -33.27 17.81
C MET A 4 -4.20 -32.90 17.55
N ILE A 5 -3.96 -31.85 16.76
CA ILE A 5 -2.60 -31.37 16.48
C ILE A 5 -1.97 -30.78 17.74
N LYS A 6 -2.73 -30.01 18.53
CA LYS A 6 -2.28 -29.52 19.84
C LYS A 6 -1.92 -30.65 20.78
N ARG A 7 -2.73 -31.70 20.84
CA ARG A 7 -2.42 -32.90 21.63
C ARG A 7 -1.17 -33.61 21.12
N TYR A 8 -1.01 -33.76 19.81
CA TYR A 8 0.18 -34.36 19.19
C TYR A 8 1.46 -33.63 19.60
N ILE A 9 1.46 -32.29 19.46
CA ILE A 9 2.59 -31.42 19.87
C ILE A 9 2.78 -31.47 21.39
N GLY A 10 1.71 -31.41 22.17
CA GLY A 10 1.76 -31.44 23.64
C GLY A 10 2.30 -32.76 24.22
N LEU A 11 2.25 -33.85 23.45
CA LEU A 11 2.90 -35.11 23.79
C LEU A 11 4.40 -35.14 23.42
N GLY A 12 4.97 -34.03 22.96
CA GLY A 12 6.38 -33.90 22.58
C GLY A 12 6.70 -34.37 21.16
N ASN A 13 5.69 -34.67 20.34
CA ASN A 13 5.94 -35.08 18.95
C ASN A 13 6.33 -33.88 18.09
N ALA A 14 7.34 -34.07 17.23
CA ALA A 14 7.82 -33.03 16.32
C ALA A 14 6.90 -32.88 15.10
N LEU A 15 6.68 -31.63 14.67
CA LEU A 15 6.08 -31.32 13.37
C LEU A 15 7.12 -31.48 12.25
N ASN A 16 7.54 -32.73 12.01
CA ASN A 16 8.46 -33.09 10.94
C ASN A 16 7.78 -33.07 9.56
N VAL A 17 8.52 -33.35 8.48
CA VAL A 17 8.00 -33.36 7.10
C VAL A 17 6.73 -34.19 6.96
N THR A 18 6.70 -35.41 7.52
CA THR A 18 5.54 -36.31 7.45
C THR A 18 4.34 -35.71 8.16
N ALA A 19 4.53 -35.19 9.37
CA ALA A 19 3.46 -34.55 10.14
C ALA A 19 2.94 -33.29 9.43
N LEU A 20 3.83 -32.44 8.91
CA LEU A 20 3.48 -31.23 8.16
C LEU A 20 2.69 -31.54 6.89
N ASN A 21 3.10 -32.57 6.15
CA ASN A 21 2.39 -33.03 4.95
C ASN A 21 1.04 -33.67 5.30
N ALA A 22 0.95 -34.40 6.44
CA ALA A 22 -0.27 -35.05 6.89
C ALA A 22 -1.33 -34.07 7.42
N ILE A 23 -0.92 -33.05 8.20
CA ILE A 23 -1.85 -31.98 8.60
C ILE A 23 -2.17 -31.09 7.40
N GLY A 24 -1.23 -30.95 6.47
CA GLY A 24 -1.40 -30.17 5.27
C GLY A 24 -1.66 -28.68 5.53
N MET A 25 -1.85 -27.97 4.42
CA MET A 25 -1.84 -26.51 4.35
C MET A 25 -2.88 -25.84 5.27
N LYS A 26 -4.10 -26.40 5.31
CA LYS A 26 -5.22 -25.85 6.07
C LYS A 26 -4.94 -25.80 7.57
N TYR A 27 -4.28 -26.82 8.10
CA TYR A 27 -4.09 -26.95 9.54
C TYR A 27 -2.80 -26.29 10.04
N VAL A 28 -1.78 -26.12 9.19
CA VAL A 28 -0.60 -25.29 9.52
C VAL A 28 -1.02 -23.85 9.86
N CYS A 29 -1.95 -23.27 9.10
CA CYS A 29 -2.45 -21.91 9.36
C CYS A 29 -3.30 -21.77 10.64
N LEU A 30 -3.70 -22.88 11.29
CA LEU A 30 -4.44 -22.85 12.55
C LEU A 30 -3.53 -22.92 13.79
N LEU A 31 -2.23 -23.12 13.59
CA LEU A 31 -1.25 -23.18 14.67
C LEU A 31 -0.98 -21.78 15.22
N ASN A 32 -0.84 -21.66 16.54
CA ASN A 32 -0.41 -20.41 17.16
C ASN A 32 1.12 -20.22 17.06
N ALA A 33 1.61 -19.07 17.51
CA ALA A 33 3.04 -18.74 17.44
C ALA A 33 3.94 -19.78 18.14
N ASN A 34 3.54 -20.30 19.31
CA ASN A 34 4.35 -21.27 20.05
C ASN A 34 4.43 -22.59 19.28
N GLU A 35 3.30 -23.08 18.77
CA GLU A 35 3.21 -24.31 17.97
C GLU A 35 4.01 -24.19 16.67
N LEU A 36 3.91 -23.06 15.97
CA LEU A 36 4.70 -22.80 14.77
C LEU A 36 6.20 -22.74 15.08
N ASN A 37 6.59 -22.17 16.21
CA ASN A 37 8.00 -22.05 16.60
C ASN A 37 8.68 -23.41 16.89
N VAL A 38 7.91 -24.45 17.22
CA VAL A 38 8.41 -25.82 17.42
C VAL A 38 8.79 -26.50 16.09
N ILE A 39 8.29 -26.03 14.94
CA ILE A 39 8.63 -26.60 13.63
C ILE A 39 10.14 -26.48 13.38
N ASP A 40 10.81 -27.59 13.13
CA ASP A 40 12.21 -27.57 12.71
C ASP A 40 12.35 -26.94 11.31
N SER A 41 13.35 -26.07 11.13
CA SER A 41 13.50 -25.32 9.89
C SER A 41 13.76 -26.24 8.70
N ASN A 42 14.54 -27.32 8.86
CA ASN A 42 14.84 -28.24 7.77
C ASN A 42 13.60 -29.04 7.32
N SER A 43 12.60 -29.20 8.19
CA SER A 43 11.32 -29.82 7.80
C SER A 43 10.58 -29.02 6.73
N LEU A 44 10.87 -27.71 6.57
CA LEU A 44 10.29 -26.89 5.51
C LEU A 44 10.92 -27.12 4.13
N LYS A 45 12.12 -27.73 4.05
CA LYS A 45 12.79 -28.02 2.76
C LYS A 45 11.98 -28.96 1.87
N LEU A 46 11.21 -29.86 2.49
CA LEU A 46 10.47 -30.94 1.81
C LEU A 46 8.96 -30.82 1.98
N ALA A 47 8.48 -29.80 2.69
CA ALA A 47 7.06 -29.55 2.88
C ALA A 47 6.50 -28.70 1.73
N SER A 48 5.38 -29.12 1.16
CA SER A 48 4.65 -28.33 0.16
C SER A 48 3.50 -27.59 0.84
N LEU A 49 3.67 -26.28 1.07
CA LEU A 49 2.72 -25.47 1.83
C LEU A 49 2.20 -24.28 1.01
N ASN A 50 0.87 -24.12 0.95
CA ASN A 50 0.23 -22.88 0.50
C ASN A 50 -0.17 -22.04 1.71
N LEU A 51 0.53 -20.94 1.91
CA LEU A 51 0.37 -20.07 3.08
C LEU A 51 -0.59 -18.90 2.83
N SER A 52 -1.29 -18.86 1.70
CA SER A 52 -2.11 -17.70 1.31
C SER A 52 -3.14 -17.30 2.37
N ALA A 53 -3.80 -18.29 2.98
CA ALA A 53 -4.83 -18.13 4.01
C ALA A 53 -4.29 -17.98 5.44
N CYS A 54 -2.99 -18.11 5.66
CA CYS A 54 -2.39 -17.93 6.98
C CYS A 54 -2.46 -16.47 7.43
N SER A 55 -2.57 -16.27 8.75
CA SER A 55 -2.39 -14.95 9.36
C SER A 55 -0.99 -14.39 9.07
N GLN A 56 -0.83 -13.07 9.13
CA GLN A 56 0.48 -12.46 8.88
C GLN A 56 1.54 -12.95 9.87
N LEU A 57 1.19 -13.05 11.16
CA LEU A 57 2.07 -13.61 12.18
C LEU A 57 2.59 -15.01 11.84
N ALA A 58 1.71 -15.88 11.32
CA ALA A 58 2.10 -17.22 10.91
C ALA A 58 3.04 -17.20 9.70
N LYS A 59 2.75 -16.34 8.70
CA LYS A 59 3.62 -16.14 7.54
C LYS A 59 5.01 -15.65 7.95
N ASP A 60 5.08 -14.70 8.88
CA ASP A 60 6.35 -14.11 9.35
C ASP A 60 7.22 -15.18 10.04
N ILE A 61 6.64 -15.99 10.92
CA ILE A 61 7.34 -17.09 11.61
C ILE A 61 7.83 -18.13 10.60
N LEU A 62 6.96 -18.55 9.68
CA LEU A 62 7.30 -19.56 8.67
C LEU A 62 8.35 -19.06 7.68
N TYR A 63 8.28 -17.79 7.27
CA TYR A 63 9.30 -17.15 6.44
C TYR A 63 10.67 -17.17 7.13
N ALA A 64 10.75 -16.76 8.40
CA ALA A 64 12.02 -16.75 9.14
C ALA A 64 12.62 -18.15 9.27
N LYS A 65 11.79 -19.20 9.39
CA LYS A 65 12.26 -20.59 9.41
C LYS A 65 12.71 -21.05 8.01
N ALA A 66 11.93 -20.75 6.97
CA ALA A 66 12.29 -21.09 5.60
C ALA A 66 13.61 -20.42 5.17
N LYS A 67 13.80 -19.14 5.50
CA LYS A 67 15.06 -18.42 5.25
C LYS A 67 16.27 -19.11 5.90
N ARG A 68 16.14 -19.61 7.13
CA ARG A 68 17.20 -20.39 7.79
C ARG A 68 17.42 -21.73 7.08
N ALA A 69 16.34 -22.43 6.74
CA ALA A 69 16.40 -23.71 6.06
C ALA A 69 17.16 -23.62 4.74
N PHE A 70 16.88 -22.61 3.92
CA PHE A 70 17.46 -22.44 2.58
C PHE A 70 18.72 -21.56 2.55
N SER A 71 19.30 -21.22 3.72
CA SER A 71 20.47 -20.34 3.80
C SER A 71 21.75 -20.91 3.18
N ASP A 72 21.76 -22.22 2.92
CA ASP A 72 22.85 -22.96 2.26
C ASP A 72 22.84 -22.82 0.73
N GLN A 73 21.88 -22.09 0.14
CA GLN A 73 21.76 -21.91 -1.30
C GLN A 73 22.38 -20.58 -1.76
N PRO A 74 23.61 -20.60 -2.33
CA PRO A 74 24.32 -19.38 -2.68
C PRO A 74 23.79 -18.73 -3.98
N TYR A 75 23.12 -19.49 -4.83
CA TYR A 75 22.63 -19.01 -6.13
C TYR A 75 21.22 -18.43 -6.02
N LEU A 76 21.11 -17.11 -6.15
CA LEU A 76 19.88 -16.35 -5.88
C LEU A 76 18.66 -16.82 -6.70
N PRO A 77 18.74 -17.11 -8.02
CA PRO A 77 17.59 -17.62 -8.76
C PRO A 77 17.08 -18.99 -8.28
N ALA A 78 17.98 -19.90 -7.86
CA ALA A 78 17.57 -21.18 -7.26
C ALA A 78 16.98 -20.96 -5.86
N TYR A 79 17.63 -20.12 -5.04
CA TYR A 79 17.12 -19.72 -3.73
C TYR A 79 15.71 -19.11 -3.82
N TYR A 80 15.47 -18.25 -4.82
CA TYR A 80 14.15 -17.66 -5.07
C TYR A 80 13.07 -18.73 -5.26
N GLY A 81 13.34 -19.75 -6.08
CA GLY A 81 12.38 -20.84 -6.30
C GLY A 81 12.02 -21.60 -5.02
N LEU A 82 12.96 -21.72 -4.07
CA LEU A 82 12.74 -22.39 -2.79
C LEU A 82 11.98 -21.52 -1.79
N ILE A 83 12.27 -20.22 -1.76
CA ILE A 83 11.67 -19.29 -0.78
C ILE A 83 10.34 -18.69 -1.25
N GLU A 84 10.02 -18.72 -2.55
CA GLU A 84 8.81 -18.12 -3.15
C GLU A 84 7.50 -18.42 -2.36
N PRO A 85 7.21 -19.66 -1.93
CA PRO A 85 5.98 -19.96 -1.20
C PRO A 85 5.84 -19.23 0.16
N TYR A 86 6.96 -18.77 0.71
CA TYR A 86 7.05 -18.15 2.03
C TYR A 86 7.14 -16.62 1.98
N LEU A 87 7.28 -16.01 0.79
CA LEU A 87 7.52 -14.56 0.64
C LEU A 87 6.39 -13.66 1.18
N GLY A 88 5.19 -14.21 1.41
CA GLY A 88 4.13 -13.50 2.10
C GLY A 88 4.49 -13.03 3.52
N GLY A 89 5.54 -13.58 4.15
CA GLY A 89 6.08 -13.15 5.44
C GLY A 89 7.44 -12.44 5.37
N ALA A 90 7.93 -12.13 4.16
CA ALA A 90 9.25 -11.54 3.99
C ALA A 90 9.28 -10.06 4.43
N PRO A 91 10.30 -9.61 5.16
CA PRO A 91 10.51 -8.20 5.43
C PRO A 91 11.05 -7.48 4.18
N GLY A 92 10.81 -6.17 4.09
CA GLY A 92 11.24 -5.35 2.95
C GLY A 92 12.74 -5.40 2.66
N ALA A 93 13.58 -5.53 3.71
CA ALA A 93 15.03 -5.67 3.56
C ALA A 93 15.44 -6.93 2.77
N ASP A 94 14.75 -8.05 3.00
CA ASP A 94 15.04 -9.30 2.31
C ASP A 94 14.55 -9.27 0.85
N LEU A 95 13.40 -8.64 0.61
CA LEU A 95 12.88 -8.40 -0.75
C LEU A 95 13.82 -7.48 -1.55
N ARG A 96 14.38 -6.45 -0.92
CA ARG A 96 15.41 -5.58 -1.51
C ARG A 96 16.72 -6.33 -1.80
N GLY A 97 17.03 -7.36 -1.03
CA GLY A 97 18.12 -8.29 -1.36
C GLY A 97 17.79 -9.10 -2.62
N LEU A 98 16.59 -9.67 -2.68
CA LEU A 98 16.12 -10.46 -3.82
C LEU A 98 16.04 -9.67 -5.13
N SER A 99 15.69 -8.38 -5.07
CA SER A 99 15.59 -7.53 -6.27
C SER A 99 16.92 -7.36 -7.01
N LYS A 100 18.05 -7.69 -6.38
CA LYS A 100 19.39 -7.64 -6.98
C LYS A 100 19.78 -8.96 -7.65
N GLY A 101 18.97 -10.00 -7.51
CA GLY A 101 19.30 -11.38 -7.86
C GLY A 101 18.81 -11.86 -9.22
N ASN A 102 18.36 -10.96 -10.11
CA ASN A 102 17.76 -11.30 -11.41
C ASN A 102 16.66 -12.36 -11.29
N VAL A 103 15.78 -12.19 -10.30
CA VAL A 103 14.64 -13.08 -10.08
C VAL A 103 13.51 -12.69 -11.03
N ASN A 104 12.65 -13.65 -11.37
CA ASN A 104 11.49 -13.43 -12.23
C ASN A 104 10.21 -13.64 -11.42
N MET A 105 9.98 -12.77 -10.44
CA MET A 105 8.81 -12.87 -9.57
C MET A 105 7.53 -12.68 -10.36
N LYS A 106 6.53 -13.52 -10.11
CA LYS A 106 5.20 -13.33 -10.69
C LYS A 106 4.53 -12.13 -10.04
N VAL A 107 3.79 -11.32 -10.80
CA VAL A 107 3.00 -10.21 -10.24
C VAL A 107 1.98 -10.71 -9.21
N SER A 108 1.47 -11.94 -9.36
CA SER A 108 0.60 -12.58 -8.38
C SER A 108 1.30 -12.98 -7.07
N THR A 109 2.63 -13.18 -7.10
CA THR A 109 3.46 -13.35 -5.90
C THR A 109 3.70 -11.98 -5.24
N LEU A 110 4.02 -10.95 -6.03
CA LEU A 110 4.16 -9.56 -5.56
C LEU A 110 2.89 -9.08 -4.83
N ALA A 111 1.71 -9.38 -5.39
CA ALA A 111 0.41 -9.03 -4.80
C ALA A 111 0.08 -9.80 -3.50
N LYS A 112 0.83 -10.85 -3.15
CA LYS A 112 0.66 -11.65 -1.92
C LYS A 112 1.69 -11.33 -0.84
N LEU A 113 2.63 -10.41 -1.12
CA LEU A 113 3.60 -9.96 -0.14
C LEU A 113 2.92 -9.29 1.05
N ARG A 114 3.62 -9.27 2.19
CA ARG A 114 3.24 -8.48 3.35
C ARG A 114 3.10 -7.02 2.95
N THR A 115 1.96 -6.40 3.29
CA THR A 115 1.61 -5.06 2.77
C THR A 115 2.66 -4.01 3.10
N ASP A 116 3.13 -3.92 4.35
CA ASP A 116 4.16 -2.96 4.75
C ASP A 116 5.47 -3.12 3.96
N SER A 117 5.80 -4.35 3.59
CA SER A 117 7.02 -4.72 2.91
C SER A 117 6.93 -4.32 1.45
N LEU A 118 5.80 -4.59 0.80
CA LEU A 118 5.52 -4.07 -0.54
C LEU A 118 5.56 -2.54 -0.57
N MET A 119 4.92 -1.86 0.39
CA MET A 119 4.91 -0.39 0.46
C MET A 119 6.29 0.23 0.68
N SER A 120 7.27 -0.55 1.16
CA SER A 120 8.66 -0.10 1.37
C SER A 120 9.54 -0.21 0.12
N LEU A 121 9.07 -0.85 -0.95
CA LEU A 121 9.83 -1.09 -2.17
C LEU A 121 9.74 0.10 -3.14
N THR A 122 10.87 0.45 -3.74
CA THR A 122 10.91 1.45 -4.82
C THR A 122 10.48 0.84 -6.17
N PRO A 123 10.17 1.68 -7.18
CA PRO A 123 9.92 1.20 -8.55
C PRO A 123 11.07 0.35 -9.09
N SER A 124 12.33 0.77 -8.89
CA SER A 124 13.51 0.02 -9.32
C SER A 124 13.65 -1.34 -8.62
N GLU A 125 13.25 -1.44 -7.35
CA GLU A 125 13.26 -2.71 -6.62
C GLU A 125 12.16 -3.64 -7.09
N VAL A 126 10.97 -3.11 -7.38
CA VAL A 126 9.89 -3.90 -8.01
C VAL A 126 10.28 -4.36 -9.41
N GLN A 127 10.97 -3.53 -10.20
CA GLN A 127 11.56 -3.93 -11.47
C GLN A 127 12.53 -5.10 -11.32
N GLY A 128 13.46 -5.01 -10.36
CA GLY A 128 14.44 -6.07 -10.10
C GLY A 128 13.81 -7.37 -9.57
N LEU A 129 12.69 -7.28 -8.85
CA LEU A 129 11.93 -8.46 -8.41
C LEU A 129 11.16 -9.12 -9.56
N LEU A 130 10.48 -8.33 -10.40
CA LEU A 130 9.63 -8.88 -11.45
C LEU A 130 10.43 -9.40 -12.65
N GLY A 131 11.57 -8.77 -12.95
CA GLY A 131 12.42 -9.16 -14.07
C GLY A 131 11.63 -9.20 -15.37
N MET A 132 11.64 -10.35 -16.06
CA MET A 132 10.90 -10.56 -17.31
C MET A 132 9.38 -10.42 -17.17
N ASN A 133 8.83 -10.56 -15.95
CA ASN A 133 7.39 -10.43 -15.70
C ASN A 133 6.93 -8.99 -15.46
N LEU A 134 7.83 -7.99 -15.58
CA LEU A 134 7.49 -6.59 -15.31
C LEU A 134 6.31 -6.09 -16.17
N GLY A 135 6.25 -6.51 -17.43
CA GLY A 135 5.18 -6.12 -18.36
C GLY A 135 3.78 -6.55 -17.92
N ASP A 136 3.66 -7.58 -17.06
CA ASP A 136 2.36 -7.98 -16.52
C ASP A 136 1.82 -7.02 -15.46
N LEU A 137 2.65 -6.10 -14.92
CA LEU A 137 2.29 -5.23 -13.80
C LEU A 137 1.13 -4.28 -14.15
N GLU A 138 1.05 -3.80 -15.40
CA GLU A 138 -0.04 -2.95 -15.89
C GLU A 138 -1.43 -3.58 -15.65
N LYS A 139 -1.56 -4.89 -15.89
CA LYS A 139 -2.81 -5.66 -15.71
C LYS A 139 -3.28 -5.72 -14.25
N TRP A 140 -2.41 -5.31 -13.31
CA TRP A 140 -2.67 -5.33 -11.87
C TRP A 140 -2.74 -3.94 -11.26
N GLN A 141 -2.51 -2.86 -12.02
CA GLN A 141 -2.41 -1.49 -11.46
C GLN A 141 -3.66 -1.05 -10.67
N ASN A 142 -4.84 -1.58 -11.01
CA ASN A 142 -6.11 -1.26 -10.33
C ASN A 142 -6.48 -2.27 -9.24
N LYS A 143 -5.65 -3.30 -8.99
CA LYS A 143 -5.89 -4.35 -8.00
C LYS A 143 -5.10 -4.09 -6.74
N SER A 144 -5.75 -4.24 -5.58
CA SER A 144 -5.04 -4.20 -4.30
C SER A 144 -4.16 -5.45 -4.13
N PRO A 145 -2.95 -5.36 -3.53
CA PRO A 145 -2.30 -4.16 -2.96
C PRO A 145 -1.44 -3.34 -3.95
N ILE A 146 -1.40 -3.73 -5.23
CA ILE A 146 -0.55 -3.09 -6.25
C ILE A 146 -0.98 -1.63 -6.48
N ARG A 147 -2.28 -1.36 -6.54
CA ARG A 147 -2.80 0.01 -6.67
C ARG A 147 -2.31 0.94 -5.58
N GLU A 148 -2.38 0.50 -4.33
CA GLU A 148 -1.92 1.30 -3.19
C GLU A 148 -0.40 1.52 -3.20
N TRP A 149 0.37 0.56 -3.74
CA TRP A 149 1.80 0.73 -3.95
C TRP A 149 2.07 1.78 -5.04
N VAL A 150 1.38 1.71 -6.19
CA VAL A 150 1.50 2.69 -7.30
C VAL A 150 1.23 4.11 -6.81
N GLN A 151 0.15 4.30 -6.05
CA GLN A 151 -0.26 5.62 -5.52
C GLN A 151 0.75 6.24 -4.53
N ARG A 152 1.68 5.45 -3.97
CA ARG A 152 2.75 5.96 -3.10
C ARG A 152 3.99 6.40 -3.85
N GLN A 153 4.14 6.01 -5.11
CA GLN A 153 5.31 6.34 -5.91
C GLN A 153 5.12 7.68 -6.60
N LYS A 154 6.23 8.32 -6.98
CA LYS A 154 6.19 9.46 -7.90
C LYS A 154 5.89 8.97 -9.30
N GLN A 155 5.06 9.70 -10.04
CA GLN A 155 4.74 9.31 -11.42
C GLN A 155 6.01 9.24 -12.30
N SER A 156 6.94 10.19 -12.14
CA SER A 156 8.23 10.19 -12.85
C SER A 156 9.08 8.93 -12.61
N GLU A 157 9.04 8.34 -11.41
CA GLU A 157 9.76 7.11 -11.08
C GLU A 157 9.04 5.88 -11.61
N LEU A 158 7.71 5.91 -11.70
CA LEU A 158 6.92 4.87 -12.36
C LEU A 158 7.15 4.88 -13.88
N ASP A 159 7.27 6.05 -14.49
CA ASP A 159 7.46 6.22 -15.93
C ASP A 159 8.78 5.59 -16.41
N LYS A 160 9.82 5.57 -15.56
CA LYS A 160 11.11 4.88 -15.81
C LYS A 160 10.97 3.36 -15.97
N LEU A 161 9.86 2.78 -15.50
CA LEU A 161 9.59 1.35 -15.68
C LEU A 161 9.16 1.01 -17.11
N HIS A 162 8.69 2.01 -17.88
CA HIS A 162 8.21 1.83 -19.26
C HIS A 162 7.11 0.76 -19.43
N VAL A 163 6.25 0.59 -18.42
CA VAL A 163 5.13 -0.37 -18.42
C VAL A 163 3.74 0.27 -18.23
N GLY A 164 3.62 1.57 -18.53
CA GLY A 164 2.32 2.24 -18.60
C GLY A 164 1.59 2.44 -17.27
N LEU A 165 2.28 2.33 -16.12
CA LEU A 165 1.66 2.57 -14.82
C LEU A 165 1.28 4.03 -14.65
N THR A 166 0.06 4.28 -14.17
CA THR A 166 -0.46 5.62 -13.92
C THR A 166 -1.10 5.72 -12.54
N GLY A 167 -1.25 6.93 -12.02
CA GLY A 167 -1.86 7.19 -10.72
C GLY A 167 -0.85 7.34 -9.59
N GLY A 168 0.44 7.53 -9.90
CA GLY A 168 1.43 7.98 -8.95
C GLY A 168 1.18 9.42 -8.49
N THR A 169 1.89 9.82 -7.45
CA THR A 169 1.89 11.21 -6.95
C THR A 169 2.45 12.16 -8.01
N GLN A 170 1.78 13.30 -8.18
CA GLN A 170 2.23 14.35 -9.09
C GLN A 170 3.43 15.09 -8.50
N GLU A 171 4.41 15.37 -9.35
CA GLU A 171 5.51 16.25 -9.01
C GLU A 171 5.11 17.68 -9.37
N GLY A 172 4.55 18.40 -8.41
CA GLY A 172 4.09 19.77 -8.58
C GLY A 172 4.84 20.73 -7.69
N TYR A 173 5.53 21.70 -8.29
CA TYR A 173 5.79 22.98 -7.64
C TYR A 173 4.45 23.70 -7.46
N MET A 174 4.18 24.23 -6.27
CA MET A 174 3.09 25.20 -6.13
C MET A 174 3.47 26.45 -6.92
N ASN A 175 2.82 26.70 -8.05
CA ASN A 175 2.84 28.03 -8.66
C ASN A 175 2.01 28.96 -7.77
N ILE A 176 2.66 29.58 -6.79
CA ILE A 176 2.06 30.69 -6.04
C ILE A 176 2.00 31.87 -7.02
N VAL A 177 0.90 31.99 -7.75
CA VAL A 177 0.57 33.22 -8.47
C VAL A 177 0.26 34.26 -7.39
N ILE A 178 1.26 35.08 -7.02
CA ILE A 178 1.03 36.25 -6.18
C ILE A 178 0.11 37.17 -7.00
N PRO A 179 -1.16 37.41 -6.58
CA PRO A 179 -2.00 38.37 -7.28
C PRO A 179 -1.32 39.73 -7.21
N LYS A 180 -1.01 40.31 -8.37
CA LYS A 180 -0.55 41.69 -8.46
C LYS A 180 -1.70 42.57 -8.00
N PHE A 181 -1.59 43.14 -6.80
CA PHE A 181 -2.47 44.22 -6.38
C PHE A 181 -2.30 45.38 -7.37
N GLN A 182 -3.34 45.68 -8.14
CA GLN A 182 -3.37 46.90 -8.93
C GLN A 182 -3.38 48.09 -7.96
N PRO A 183 -2.51 49.10 -8.16
CA PRO A 183 -2.61 50.32 -7.39
C PRO A 183 -4.01 50.94 -7.62
N PRO A 184 -4.62 51.55 -6.58
CA PRO A 184 -5.95 52.14 -6.71
C PRO A 184 -5.96 53.16 -7.84
N SER A 185 -6.99 53.06 -8.69
CA SER A 185 -7.19 53.98 -9.81
C SER A 185 -7.34 55.41 -9.28
N SER A 186 -6.46 56.30 -9.72
CA SER A 186 -6.50 57.75 -9.44
C SER A 186 -7.60 58.43 -10.25
N ALA A 187 -8.86 58.01 -10.09
CA ALA A 187 -9.98 58.75 -10.65
C ALA A 187 -10.18 60.05 -9.84
N PRO A 188 -10.24 61.23 -10.48
CA PRO A 188 -10.49 62.47 -9.75
C PRO A 188 -11.92 62.45 -9.20
N LEU A 189 -12.06 62.86 -7.94
CA LEU A 189 -13.34 63.00 -7.25
C LEU A 189 -14.19 64.04 -8.01
N GLY A 190 -15.15 63.56 -8.80
CA GLY A 190 -16.12 64.42 -9.48
C GLY A 190 -17.00 65.14 -8.46
N THR A 191 -17.01 66.46 -8.53
CA THR A 191 -17.81 67.38 -7.73
C THR A 191 -19.31 67.11 -7.95
N VAL A 192 -19.95 66.34 -7.09
CA VAL A 192 -21.41 66.36 -6.98
C VAL A 192 -21.77 67.24 -5.79
N ALA A 193 -22.07 68.49 -6.14
CA ALA A 193 -22.59 69.49 -5.24
C ALA A 193 -23.91 69.04 -4.60
N MET A 194 -23.95 69.20 -3.27
CA MET A 194 -25.09 69.37 -2.38
C MET A 194 -26.44 69.68 -3.07
N THR A 195 -27.39 68.74 -2.99
CA THR A 195 -28.83 69.04 -2.99
C THR A 195 -29.56 68.13 -2.00
N LEU A 196 -29.18 68.23 -0.73
CA LEU A 196 -30.04 67.82 0.38
C LEU A 196 -30.81 69.06 0.84
N HIS A 197 -32.10 68.88 1.09
CA HIS A 197 -33.07 69.84 1.67
C HIS A 197 -33.99 70.51 0.65
N LEU A 198 -35.17 69.91 0.46
CA LEU A 198 -36.47 70.59 0.42
C LEU A 198 -37.57 69.53 0.21
N LEU A 199 -37.76 68.64 1.19
CA LEU A 199 -38.87 67.66 1.19
C LEU A 199 -39.25 67.13 2.59
N PRO A 200 -39.38 67.99 3.63
CA PRO A 200 -40.29 67.65 4.74
C PRO A 200 -41.35 68.73 5.08
N ALA A 201 -41.64 69.70 4.19
CA ALA A 201 -42.58 70.79 4.48
C ALA A 201 -43.98 70.67 3.82
N LEU A 202 -44.34 69.52 3.24
CA LEU A 202 -45.65 69.30 2.59
C LEU A 202 -46.50 68.20 3.23
N LEU A 203 -46.04 67.61 4.34
CA LEU A 203 -46.74 66.55 5.07
C LEU A 203 -47.60 67.05 6.26
N ILE A 204 -47.75 68.36 6.45
CA ILE A 204 -48.52 68.94 7.57
C ILE A 204 -49.82 69.63 7.12
N SER A 205 -50.05 69.87 5.82
CA SER A 205 -51.28 70.52 5.34
C SER A 205 -52.41 69.56 4.95
N PHE A 206 -52.21 68.24 4.95
CA PHE A 206 -53.25 67.27 4.56
C PHE A 206 -53.98 66.58 5.73
N LEU A 207 -53.56 66.80 6.98
CA LEU A 207 -54.14 66.14 8.17
C LEU A 207 -55.21 66.97 8.91
N MET A 208 -55.47 68.22 8.50
CA MET A 208 -56.49 69.09 9.15
C MET A 208 -57.78 69.25 8.33
N MET A 209 -57.98 68.49 7.25
CA MET A 209 -59.22 68.53 6.45
C MET A 209 -60.04 67.23 6.47
N SER A 210 -59.73 66.29 7.37
CA SER A 210 -60.57 65.10 7.61
C SER A 210 -61.29 65.13 8.96
N VAL A 211 -61.19 66.24 9.70
CA VAL A 211 -62.08 66.56 10.84
C VAL A 211 -63.19 67.47 10.31
N LEU A 212 -64.02 66.96 9.41
CA LEU A 212 -65.39 67.43 9.17
C LEU A 212 -66.18 66.34 8.42
N SER A 213 -66.43 65.24 9.11
CA SER A 213 -67.66 64.46 9.02
C SER A 213 -68.16 64.25 10.44
#